data_AF-A0A0P0YXC9-F1
#
_entry.id   AF-A0A0P0YXC9-F1
#
_cell.length_a   1.000
_cell.length_b   1.000
_cell.length_c   1.000
_cell.angle_alpha   90.00
_cell.angle_beta   90.00
_cell.angle_gamma   90.00
#
_symmetry.space_group_name_H-M   'P 1'
#
loop_
_entity.id
_entity.type
_entity.pdbx_description
1 polymer ?
#
loop_
_entity_poly.entity_id
_entity_poly.type
_entity_poly.pdbx_seq_one_letter_code
_entity_poly.pdbx_strand_id
1 'polypeptide(L)'
;MADLKAAIRNVVVQGAVAAANNENIAIADSAVGPVADIITTRVKPLIEHATNTEPWYRSRVTVGAIVSMGTGLLSALGVATDWVDPDTAVVVIMAAGSLVGGIFTLYGRWAARKPMGT
;
A
#
# COMPACT_ATOMS: atom_id res chain seq x y z
N MET A 1 -6.67 9.74 -6.12
CA MET A 1 -5.57 9.43 -7.06
C MET A 1 -5.42 10.44 -8.19
N ALA A 2 -6.50 10.93 -8.83
CA ALA A 2 -6.40 12.00 -9.84
C ALA A 2 -5.71 13.25 -9.27
N ASP A 3 -6.02 13.58 -8.02
CA ASP A 3 -5.45 14.71 -7.29
C ASP A 3 -3.94 14.57 -7.00
N LEU A 4 -3.49 13.40 -6.53
CA LEU A 4 -2.07 13.13 -6.25
C LEU A 4 -1.18 13.25 -7.50
N LYS A 5 -1.64 12.72 -8.65
CA LYS A 5 -0.89 12.83 -9.91
C LYS A 5 -0.74 14.30 -10.32
N ALA A 6 -1.81 15.08 -10.21
CA ALA A 6 -1.79 16.50 -10.54
C ALA A 6 -0.86 17.28 -9.60
N ALA A 7 -0.93 17.00 -8.29
CA ALA A 7 -0.06 17.63 -7.29
C ALA A 7 1.43 17.33 -7.53
N ILE A 8 1.79 16.06 -7.74
CA ILE A 8 3.19 15.68 -8.04
C ILE A 8 3.66 16.37 -9.30
N ARG A 9 2.85 16.35 -10.37
CA ARG A 9 3.22 16.99 -11.63
C ARG A 9 3.50 18.48 -11.46
N ASN A 10 2.65 19.19 -10.72
CA ASN A 10 2.84 20.62 -10.49
C ASN A 10 4.15 20.92 -9.74
N VAL A 11 4.45 20.17 -8.67
CA VAL A 11 5.69 20.34 -7.90
C VAL A 11 6.92 20.04 -8.77
N VAL A 12 6.87 18.96 -9.56
CA VAL A 12 7.97 18.60 -10.46
C VAL A 12 8.17 19.64 -11.56
N VAL A 13 7.10 20.16 -12.16
CA VAL A 13 7.19 21.23 -13.16
C VAL A 13 7.82 22.49 -12.56
N GLN A 14 7.39 22.90 -11.35
CA GLN A 14 7.98 24.07 -10.69
C GLN A 14 9.48 23.88 -10.40
N GLY A 15 9.87 22.69 -9.92
CA GLY A 15 11.28 22.35 -9.72
C GLY A 15 12.08 22.34 -11.02
N ALA A 16 11.51 21.80 -12.09
CA ALA A 16 12.15 21.77 -13.41
C ALA A 16 12.29 23.16 -14.03
N VAL A 17 11.31 24.06 -13.84
CA VAL A 17 11.40 25.47 -14.24
C VAL A 17 12.48 26.20 -13.45
N ALA A 18 12.54 25.99 -12.13
CA ALA A 18 13.60 26.57 -11.30
C ALA A 18 15.00 26.08 -11.73
N ALA A 19 15.12 24.81 -12.13
CA ALA A 19 16.35 24.26 -12.68
C ALA A 19 16.70 24.82 -14.07
N ALA A 20 15.72 25.00 -14.96
CA ALA A 20 15.93 25.58 -16.29
C ALA A 20 16.38 27.06 -16.21
N ASN A 21 15.90 27.80 -15.21
CA ASN A 21 16.32 29.18 -14.95
C ASN A 21 17.70 29.29 -14.28
N ASN A 22 18.37 28.17 -13.96
CA ASN A 22 19.70 28.17 -13.38
C ASN A 22 20.75 28.13 -14.49
N GLU A 23 21.57 29.17 -14.60
CA GLU A 23 22.62 29.31 -15.62
C GLU A 23 23.65 28.17 -15.62
N ASN A 24 23.75 27.41 -14.52
CA ASN A 24 24.64 26.26 -14.38
C ASN A 24 24.02 24.93 -14.83
N ILE A 25 22.75 24.91 -15.24
CA ILE A 25 22.01 23.70 -15.62
C ILE A 25 21.41 23.90 -17.02
N ALA A 26 21.98 23.22 -18.02
CA ALA A 26 21.47 23.27 -19.38
C ALA A 26 20.21 22.39 -19.54
N ILE A 27 19.03 22.99 -19.43
CA ILE A 27 17.74 22.38 -19.80
C ILE A 27 17.09 23.28 -20.86
N ALA A 28 16.69 22.69 -21.99
CA ALA A 28 15.85 23.40 -22.95
C ALA A 28 14.43 23.55 -22.39
N ASP A 29 13.82 24.72 -22.51
CA ASP A 29 12.46 24.99 -22.02
C ASP A 29 11.42 23.98 -22.53
N SER A 30 11.58 23.55 -23.78
CA SER A 30 10.72 22.53 -24.40
C SER A 30 10.81 21.15 -23.75
N ALA A 31 11.89 20.86 -23.02
CA ALA A 31 12.11 19.58 -22.35
C ALA A 31 11.49 19.52 -20.93
N VAL A 32 11.08 20.66 -20.35
CA VAL A 32 10.53 20.73 -18.98
C VAL A 32 9.31 19.82 -18.80
N GLY A 33 8.34 19.90 -19.72
CA GLY A 33 7.12 19.07 -19.67
C GLY A 33 7.42 17.56 -19.74
N PRO A 34 8.13 17.09 -20.78
CA PRO A 34 8.53 15.68 -20.90
C PRO A 34 9.33 15.15 -19.71
N VAL A 35 10.30 15.92 -19.20
CA VAL A 35 11.09 15.55 -18.02
C VAL A 35 10.20 15.44 -16.79
N ALA A 36 9.28 16.39 -16.60
CA ALA A 36 8.35 16.36 -15.48
C ALA A 36 7.43 15.14 -15.52
N ASP A 37 6.96 14.74 -16.71
CA ASP A 37 6.10 13.56 -16.87
C ASP A 37 6.87 12.25 -16.60
N ILE A 38 8.14 12.16 -17.01
CA ILE A 38 9.01 11.01 -16.69
C ILE A 38 9.22 10.89 -15.18
N ILE A 39 9.60 11.99 -14.52
CA ILE A 39 9.82 12.01 -13.07
C ILE A 39 8.51 11.67 -12.33
N THR A 40 7.40 12.31 -12.71
CA THR A 40 6.07 12.05 -12.13
C THR A 40 5.72 10.57 -12.24
N THR A 41 5.96 9.94 -13.38
CA THR A 41 5.68 8.52 -13.60
C THR A 41 6.52 7.60 -12.71
N ARG A 42 7.78 7.96 -12.45
CA ARG A 42 8.70 7.20 -11.58
C ARG A 42 8.41 7.39 -10.09
N VAL A 43 8.04 8.60 -9.69
CA VAL A 43 7.85 8.97 -8.28
C VAL A 43 6.45 8.62 -7.78
N LYS A 44 5.43 8.70 -8.63
CA LYS A 44 4.03 8.37 -8.28
C LYS A 44 3.89 7.05 -7.51
N PRO A 45 4.39 5.89 -7.97
CA PRO A 45 4.21 4.63 -7.25
C PRO A 45 4.91 4.62 -5.88
N LEU A 46 6.03 5.34 -5.73
CA LEU A 46 6.74 5.44 -4.45
C LEU A 46 5.91 6.19 -3.41
N ILE A 47 5.29 7.30 -3.83
CA ILE A 47 4.40 8.07 -2.94
C ILE A 47 3.13 7.30 -2.66
N GLU A 48 2.52 6.64 -3.66
CA GLU A 48 1.33 5.82 -3.44
C GLU A 48 1.60 4.69 -2.43
N HIS A 49 2.79 4.08 -2.47
CA HIS A 49 3.21 3.09 -1.50
C HIS A 49 3.44 3.69 -0.10
N ALA A 50 4.22 4.77 0.00
CA ALA A 50 4.53 5.44 1.27
C ALA A 50 3.27 6.01 1.96
N THR A 51 2.30 6.50 1.18
CA THR A 51 1.03 7.03 1.67
C THR A 51 -0.07 5.98 1.77
N ASN A 52 0.23 4.71 1.44
CA ASN A 52 -0.72 3.61 1.52
C ASN A 52 -1.99 3.81 0.65
N THR A 53 -1.90 4.64 -0.40
CA THR A 53 -3.03 5.01 -1.27
C THR A 53 -3.21 4.09 -2.48
N GLU A 54 -2.33 3.09 -2.65
CA GLU A 54 -2.43 2.05 -3.67
C GLU A 54 -3.75 1.24 -3.58
N PRO A 55 -4.32 0.80 -4.74
CA PRO A 55 -5.48 -0.08 -4.74
C PRO A 55 -5.25 -1.35 -3.92
N TRP A 56 -6.27 -1.80 -3.19
CA TRP A 56 -6.17 -2.94 -2.27
C TRP A 56 -5.63 -4.22 -2.94
N TYR A 57 -5.92 -4.46 -4.22
CA TYR A 57 -5.46 -5.64 -4.95
C TYR A 57 -3.98 -5.60 -5.38
N ARG A 58 -3.32 -4.43 -5.35
CA ARG A 58 -1.86 -4.29 -5.60
C ARG A 58 -1.05 -4.28 -4.32
N SER A 59 -1.69 -4.05 -3.20
CA SER A 59 -1.08 -4.01 -1.88
C SER A 59 -0.59 -5.37 -1.44
N ARG A 60 0.72 -5.50 -1.20
CA ARG A 60 1.30 -6.71 -0.60
C ARG A 60 0.77 -6.98 0.81
N VAL A 61 0.47 -5.91 1.57
CA VAL A 61 -0.09 -6.01 2.93
C VAL A 61 -1.53 -6.50 2.89
N THR A 62 -2.35 -5.98 1.99
CA THR A 62 -3.76 -6.40 1.86
C THR A 62 -3.85 -7.82 1.35
N VAL A 63 -3.10 -8.15 0.30
CA VAL A 63 -3.07 -9.51 -0.26
C VAL A 63 -2.54 -10.51 0.79
N GLY A 64 -1.45 -10.17 1.49
CA GLY A 64 -0.92 -10.99 2.57
C GLY A 64 -1.93 -11.20 3.70
N ALA A 65 -2.63 -10.14 4.13
CA ALA A 65 -3.67 -10.24 5.15
C ALA A 65 -4.83 -11.13 4.70
N ILE A 66 -5.31 -10.98 3.45
CA ILE A 66 -6.38 -11.82 2.89
C ILE A 66 -5.95 -13.29 2.84
N VAL A 67 -4.74 -13.58 2.38
CA VAL A 67 -4.19 -14.95 2.33
C VAL A 67 -4.09 -15.54 3.74
N SER A 68 -3.55 -14.81 4.70
CA SER A 68 -3.42 -15.28 6.09
C SER A 68 -4.77 -15.53 6.76
N MET A 69 -5.79 -14.72 6.47
CA MET A 69 -7.16 -14.99 6.96
C MET A 69 -7.76 -16.23 6.28
N GLY A 70 -7.55 -16.37 4.97
CA GLY A 70 -8.07 -17.50 4.19
C GLY A 70 -7.46 -18.84 4.61
N THR A 71 -6.16 -18.90 4.87
CA THR A 71 -5.50 -20.13 5.35
C THR A 71 -5.98 -20.54 6.73
N GLY A 72 -6.19 -19.58 7.64
CA GLY A 72 -6.78 -19.84 8.96
C GLY A 72 -8.20 -20.42 8.87
N LEU A 73 -9.06 -19.83 8.02
CA LEU A 73 -10.43 -20.31 7.81
C LEU A 73 -10.49 -21.70 7.18
N LEU A 74 -9.65 -21.99 6.18
CA LEU A 74 -9.57 -23.32 5.56
C LEU A 74 -9.14 -24.40 6.56
N SER A 75 -8.26 -24.06 7.50
CA SER A 75 -7.87 -24.95 8.60
C SER A 75 -9.06 -25.26 9.55
N ALA A 76 -9.93 -24.27 9.79
CA ALA A 76 -11.07 -24.40 10.70
C ALA A 76 -12.32 -25.07 10.09
N LEU A 77 -12.50 -25.04 8.76
CA LEU A 77 -13.71 -25.53 8.07
C LEU A 77 -13.72 -27.04 7.73
N GLY A 78 -12.81 -27.84 8.32
CA GLY A 78 -13.02 -29.30 8.37
C GLY A 78 -12.09 -30.19 7.55
N VAL A 79 -10.77 -30.00 7.66
CA VAL A 79 -9.85 -31.16 7.66
C VAL A 79 -9.81 -31.82 9.06
N ALA A 80 -10.35 -31.17 10.09
CA ALA A 80 -10.59 -31.79 11.40
C ALA A 80 -12.09 -32.11 11.54
N THR A 81 -12.46 -33.33 11.15
CA THR A 81 -13.73 -33.96 11.52
C THR A 81 -13.71 -34.40 12.98
N ASP A 82 -14.88 -34.23 13.59
CA ASP A 82 -15.40 -34.73 14.85
C ASP A 82 -15.04 -34.07 16.21
N TRP A 83 -15.92 -33.14 16.60
CA TRP A 83 -16.43 -32.85 17.96
C TRP A 83 -15.39 -32.82 19.11
N VAL A 84 -14.55 -31.78 19.07
CA VAL A 84 -13.80 -31.12 20.17
C VAL A 84 -12.86 -32.02 20.99
N ASP A 85 -11.77 -32.41 20.33
CA ASP A 85 -10.46 -32.64 20.96
C ASP A 85 -9.79 -31.29 21.32
N PRO A 86 -8.93 -31.19 22.35
CA PRO A 86 -8.15 -29.99 22.67
C PRO A 86 -7.37 -29.43 21.46
N ASP A 87 -6.93 -30.32 20.56
CA ASP A 87 -6.25 -29.95 19.32
C ASP A 87 -7.15 -29.18 18.35
N THR A 88 -8.46 -29.47 18.33
CA THR A 88 -9.43 -28.72 17.52
C THR A 88 -9.64 -27.31 18.10
N ALA A 89 -9.65 -27.17 19.43
CA ALA A 89 -9.74 -25.86 20.08
C ALA A 89 -8.51 -24.98 19.77
N VAL A 90 -7.30 -25.57 19.74
CA VAL A 90 -6.08 -24.87 19.32
C VAL A 90 -6.18 -24.42 17.87
N VAL A 91 -6.66 -25.27 16.95
CA VAL A 91 -6.85 -24.91 15.54
C VAL A 91 -7.84 -23.75 15.40
N VAL A 92 -8.97 -23.78 16.10
CA VAL A 92 -9.97 -22.70 16.08
C VAL A 92 -9.40 -21.40 16.65
N ILE A 93 -8.64 -21.45 17.75
CA ILE A 93 -7.99 -20.26 18.34
C ILE A 93 -6.95 -19.68 17.37
N MET A 94 -6.13 -20.51 16.72
CA MET A 94 -5.15 -20.05 15.73
C MET A 94 -5.81 -19.47 14.47
N ALA A 95 -6.89 -20.08 14.00
CA ALA A 95 -7.69 -19.58 12.89
C ALA A 95 -8.35 -18.24 13.23
N ALA A 96 -8.96 -18.12 14.42
CA ALA A 96 -9.54 -16.89 14.93
C ALA A 96 -8.48 -15.79 15.12
N GLY A 97 -7.29 -16.13 15.65
CA GLY A 97 -6.17 -15.20 15.78
C GLY A 97 -5.68 -14.67 14.43
N SER A 98 -5.60 -15.54 13.41
CA SER A 98 -5.22 -15.15 12.05
C SER A 98 -6.27 -14.25 11.39
N LEU A 99 -7.56 -14.55 11.63
CA LEU A 99 -8.68 -13.71 11.20
C LEU A 99 -8.66 -12.32 11.85
N VAL A 100 -8.56 -12.26 13.18
CA VAL A 100 -8.52 -11.01 13.94
C VAL A 100 -7.30 -10.19 13.56
N GLY A 101 -6.13 -10.83 13.45
CA GLY A 101 -4.89 -10.18 13.01
C GLY A 101 -4.98 -9.63 11.59
N GLY A 102 -5.57 -10.39 10.66
CA GLY A 102 -5.81 -9.95 9.28
C GLY A 102 -6.80 -8.79 9.19
N ILE A 103 -7.92 -8.85 9.92
CA ILE A 103 -8.89 -7.76 10.02
C ILE A 103 -8.23 -6.51 10.62
N PHE A 104 -7.46 -6.66 11.70
CA PHE A 104 -6.76 -5.54 12.34
C PHE A 104 -5.71 -4.92 11.41
N THR A 105 -5.01 -5.74 10.63
CA THR A 105 -4.04 -5.27 9.62
C THR A 105 -4.73 -4.49 8.50
N LEU A 106 -5.88 -4.98 8.00
CA LEU A 106 -6.68 -4.28 7.00
C LEU A 106 -7.29 -2.99 7.57
N TYR A 107 -7.77 -3.03 8.82
CA TYR A 107 -8.28 -1.86 9.52
C TYR A 107 -7.19 -0.80 9.73
N GLY A 108 -5.99 -1.21 10.14
CA GLY A 108 -4.83 -0.33 10.22
C GLY A 108 -4.49 0.29 8.85
N ARG A 109 -4.60 -0.48 7.77
CA ARG A 109 -4.37 0.03 6.42
C ARG A 109 -5.42 1.05 5.97
N TRP A 110 -6.70 0.80 6.24
CA TRP A 110 -7.80 1.57 5.66
C TRP A 110 -8.34 2.69 6.56
N ALA A 111 -8.28 2.52 7.88
CA ALA A 111 -8.90 3.42 8.84
C ALA A 111 -7.88 4.17 9.72
N ALA A 112 -6.70 3.60 10.00
CA ALA A 112 -5.71 4.29 10.81
C ALA A 112 -5.05 5.44 10.02
N ARG A 113 -5.33 6.67 10.43
CA ARG A 113 -4.77 7.91 9.83
C ARG A 113 -3.50 8.41 10.53
N LYS A 114 -3.06 7.72 11.58
CA LYS A 114 -1.87 8.08 12.36
C LYS A 114 -0.91 6.89 12.44
N PRO A 115 0.40 7.10 12.24
CA PRO A 115 1.41 6.07 12.49
C PRO A 115 1.39 5.69 13.97
N MET A 116 1.60 4.41 14.28
CA MET A 116 1.77 3.95 15.65
C MET A 116 3.17 4.33 16.14
N GLY A 117 3.28 4.92 17.33
CA GLY A 117 4.58 5.22 17.97
C GLY A 117 5.13 6.64 17.77
N THR A 118 4.28 7.62 17.47
CA THR A 118 4.60 9.07 17.59
C THR A 118 3.84 9.70 18.74
#